data_AF-A0A1Y3X258-F1
#
_entry.id   AF-A0A1Y3X258-F1
#
_cell.length_a   1.000
_cell.length_b   1.000
_cell.length_c   1.000
_cell.angle_alpha   90.00
_cell.angle_beta   90.00
_cell.angle_gamma   90.00
#
_symmetry.space_group_name_H-M   'P 1'
#
loop_
_entity.id
_entity.type
_entity.pdbx_description
1 polymer ?
#
loop_
_entity_poly.entity_id
_entity_poly.type
_entity_poly.pdbx_seq_one_letter_code
_entity_poly.pdbx_strand_id
1 'polypeptide(L)'
;MKNYLISLFFLLIAGCGSQSSKQKTATQPTEITTESIAIPNVQEKDQEILQDSTSESNEAESLNDIRFGNWTDEDWQDNDYFRTLRKYVDAYLQGKIKNKDLTSYQSILKSKFVIYNVEPFIAGGLFVSVLFLDDPNTIFDAWIYSDVNETTRKITNYQVKGLKAREDEHSEMTKEEIMAIIKEHPENKLW
;
A
#
# COMPACT_ATOMS: atom_id res chain seq x y z
N MET A 1 -20.48 -15.35 38.87
CA MET A 1 -20.71 -14.08 38.15
C MET A 1 -19.39 -13.33 38.12
N LYS A 2 -18.67 -13.38 37.00
CA LYS A 2 -17.44 -12.61 36.77
C LYS A 2 -17.74 -11.71 35.58
N ASN A 3 -17.85 -10.40 35.85
CA ASN A 3 -18.02 -9.39 34.81
C ASN A 3 -16.66 -9.18 34.15
N TYR A 4 -16.53 -9.55 32.88
CA TYR A 4 -15.43 -9.11 32.05
C TYR A 4 -15.85 -7.79 31.40
N LEU A 5 -15.26 -6.71 31.89
CA LEU A 5 -15.36 -5.38 31.31
C LEU A 5 -14.55 -5.42 30.01
N ILE A 6 -15.24 -5.54 28.87
CA ILE A 6 -14.62 -5.42 27.55
C ILE A 6 -14.31 -3.95 27.33
N SER A 7 -13.03 -3.59 27.44
CA SER A 7 -12.54 -2.26 27.12
C SER A 7 -12.43 -2.15 25.60
N LEU A 8 -13.41 -1.49 24.96
CA LEU A 8 -13.35 -1.15 23.54
C LEU A 8 -12.25 -0.10 23.32
N PHE A 9 -11.14 -0.51 22.70
CA PHE A 9 -10.19 0.41 22.11
C PHE A 9 -10.76 0.91 20.77
N PHE A 10 -11.26 2.14 20.76
CA PHE A 10 -11.52 2.86 19.52
C PHE A 10 -10.17 3.22 18.87
N LEU A 11 -9.82 2.54 17.79
CA LEU A 11 -8.76 2.99 16.88
C LEU A 11 -9.30 4.19 16.10
N LEU A 12 -9.01 5.40 16.59
CA LEU A 12 -9.13 6.63 15.84
C LEU A 12 -8.07 6.62 14.74
N ILE A 13 -8.49 6.36 13.50
CA ILE A 13 -7.69 6.68 12.32
C ILE A 13 -7.77 8.20 12.15
N ALA A 14 -6.88 8.92 12.84
CA ALA A 14 -6.59 10.30 12.53
C ALA A 14 -5.79 10.31 11.21
N GLY A 15 -6.50 10.49 10.09
CA GLY A 15 -5.87 10.85 8.84
C GLY A 15 -5.15 12.18 8.99
N CYS A 16 -3.83 12.14 9.13
CA CYS A 16 -2.98 13.31 8.98
C CYS A 16 -2.98 13.72 7.50
N GLY A 17 -4.00 14.46 7.09
CA GLY A 17 -3.93 15.30 5.91
C GLY A 17 -2.92 16.42 6.21
N SER A 18 -1.74 16.36 5.63
CA SER A 18 -0.78 17.46 5.68
C SER A 18 -1.28 18.59 4.77
N GLN A 19 -2.07 19.49 5.36
CA GLN A 19 -2.23 20.84 4.86
C GLN A 19 -0.84 21.48 4.75
N SER A 20 -0.41 21.78 3.52
CA SER A 20 0.77 22.60 3.26
C SER A 20 0.53 24.00 3.84
N SER A 21 1.12 24.24 5.00
CA SER A 21 1.15 25.55 5.65
C SER A 21 2.10 26.46 4.88
N LYS A 22 1.54 27.42 4.14
CA LYS A 22 2.31 28.49 3.48
C LYS A 22 2.96 29.37 4.54
N GLN A 23 4.24 29.12 4.83
CA GLN A 23 5.04 30.04 5.63
C GLN A 23 5.50 31.21 4.75
N LYS A 24 5.08 32.41 5.15
CA LYS A 24 5.37 33.70 4.52
C LYS A 24 6.84 34.07 4.81
N THR A 25 7.65 34.21 3.77
CA THR A 25 9.03 34.70 3.87
C THR A 25 9.05 36.13 4.42
N ALA A 26 9.71 36.33 5.56
CA ALA A 26 10.04 37.66 6.06
C ALA A 26 11.46 38.02 5.60
N THR A 27 11.56 39.04 4.75
CA THR A 27 12.81 39.67 4.31
C THR A 27 13.28 40.66 5.36
N GLN A 28 14.56 40.60 5.76
CA GLN A 28 15.31 41.77 6.26
C GLN A 28 16.84 41.51 6.21
N PRO A 29 17.69 42.55 6.28
CA PRO A 29 18.58 42.90 5.18
C PRO A 29 20.06 42.60 5.45
N THR A 30 20.82 42.54 4.36
CA THR A 30 22.29 42.50 4.34
C THR A 30 22.89 43.77 4.95
N GLU A 31 23.70 43.62 5.99
CA GLU A 31 24.74 44.59 6.34
C GLU A 31 26.10 43.89 6.27
N ILE A 32 27.00 44.50 5.51
CA ILE A 32 28.37 44.09 5.28
C ILE A 32 29.22 44.79 6.34
N THR A 33 30.01 44.06 7.11
CA THR A 33 31.16 44.62 7.82
C THR A 33 32.28 43.59 7.85
N THR A 34 33.40 43.97 7.24
CA THR A 34 34.66 43.23 7.15
C THR A 34 35.38 43.26 8.49
N GLU A 35 35.86 42.11 8.97
CA GLU A 35 37.19 42.02 9.59
C GLU A 35 37.69 40.57 9.67
N SER A 36 38.98 40.45 9.38
CA SER A 36 39.79 39.24 9.16
C SER A 36 40.04 38.44 10.44
N ILE A 37 39.96 37.10 10.39
CA ILE A 37 40.84 36.14 11.10
C ILE A 37 40.78 34.76 10.40
N ALA A 38 41.96 34.17 10.25
CA ALA A 38 42.36 32.91 9.60
C ALA A 38 41.34 31.75 9.52
N ILE A 39 41.23 31.18 8.30
CA ILE A 39 40.56 29.90 8.00
C ILE A 39 41.53 28.74 8.35
N PRO A 40 41.17 27.79 9.23
CA PRO A 40 41.81 26.48 9.21
C PRO A 40 41.24 25.71 8.03
N ASN A 41 42.13 25.18 7.18
CA ASN A 41 41.81 24.36 6.02
C ASN A 41 41.07 23.08 6.45
N VAL A 42 39.74 23.15 6.49
CA VAL A 42 38.86 21.99 6.56
C VAL A 42 38.38 21.77 5.14
N GLN A 43 38.86 20.68 4.55
CA GLN A 43 38.38 20.14 3.29
C GLN A 43 36.85 19.99 3.40
N GLU A 44 36.10 20.91 2.79
CA GLU A 44 34.68 20.71 2.52
C GLU A 44 34.59 19.52 1.59
N LYS A 45 34.22 18.38 2.16
CA LYS A 45 33.71 17.25 1.39
C LYS A 45 32.45 17.78 0.71
N ASP A 46 32.49 17.96 -0.61
CA ASP A 46 31.34 18.28 -1.44
C ASP A 46 30.16 17.41 -0.96
N GLN A 47 29.26 18.00 -0.19
CA GLN A 47 27.97 17.38 0.07
C GLN A 47 27.24 17.52 -1.26
N GLU A 48 27.13 16.40 -1.98
CA GLU A 48 26.27 16.28 -3.13
C GLU A 48 24.84 16.58 -2.65
N ILE A 49 24.42 17.84 -2.82
CA ILE A 49 23.05 18.25 -2.59
C ILE A 49 22.26 17.55 -3.69
N LEU A 50 21.60 16.45 -3.35
CA LEU A 50 20.59 15.84 -4.21
C LEU A 50 19.53 16.90 -4.44
N GLN A 51 19.59 17.56 -5.60
CA GLN A 51 18.53 18.47 -6.02
C GLN A 51 17.24 17.67 -6.13
N ASP A 52 16.25 18.06 -5.33
CA ASP A 52 14.91 17.56 -5.44
C ASP A 52 14.29 18.09 -6.74
N SER A 53 14.30 17.25 -7.77
CA SER A 53 13.73 17.54 -9.09
C SER A 53 12.21 17.75 -9.04
N THR A 54 11.55 17.56 -7.89
CA THR A 54 10.12 17.84 -7.69
C THR A 54 9.83 19.27 -7.24
N SER A 55 10.85 20.12 -7.09
CA SER A 55 10.71 21.53 -6.70
C SER A 55 10.15 22.46 -7.78
N GLU A 56 10.03 21.99 -9.03
CA GLU A 56 9.28 22.70 -10.07
C GLU A 56 7.78 22.38 -9.96
N SER A 57 7.01 23.38 -9.55
CA SER A 57 5.57 23.38 -9.31
C SER A 57 4.73 23.23 -10.59
N ASN A 58 5.01 22.24 -11.42
CA ASN A 58 4.03 21.72 -12.36
C ASN A 58 3.26 20.65 -11.60
N GLU A 59 2.06 20.99 -11.10
CA GLU A 59 1.07 20.08 -10.50
C GLU A 59 0.56 19.06 -11.54
N ALA A 60 1.47 18.36 -12.22
CA ALA A 60 1.14 17.28 -13.12
C ALA A 60 0.63 16.13 -12.26
N GLU A 61 -0.62 15.77 -12.49
CA GLU A 61 -1.28 14.64 -11.86
C GLU A 61 -0.42 13.37 -12.00
N SER A 62 -0.20 12.67 -10.89
CA SER A 62 0.60 11.45 -10.87
C SER A 62 -0.16 10.28 -11.48
N LEU A 63 0.55 9.23 -11.87
CA LEU A 63 -0.11 7.98 -12.30
C LEU A 63 -1.00 7.38 -11.20
N ASN A 64 -0.68 7.64 -9.92
CA ASN A 64 -1.51 7.17 -8.81
C ASN A 64 -2.77 8.00 -8.64
N ASP A 65 -2.74 9.29 -8.95
CA ASP A 65 -3.95 10.10 -8.99
C ASP A 65 -4.88 9.61 -10.12
N ILE A 66 -4.34 9.18 -11.27
CA ILE A 66 -5.15 8.53 -12.32
C ILE A 66 -5.73 7.18 -11.84
N ARG A 67 -4.98 6.41 -11.06
CA ARG A 67 -5.43 5.09 -10.57
C ARG A 67 -6.49 5.20 -9.47
N PHE A 68 -6.28 6.12 -8.53
CA PHE A 68 -6.92 6.11 -7.22
C PHE A 68 -7.55 7.46 -6.83
N GLY A 69 -7.29 8.54 -7.58
CA GLY A 69 -7.73 9.89 -7.21
C GLY A 69 -9.24 10.06 -7.12
N ASN A 70 -10.01 9.17 -7.76
CA ASN A 70 -11.48 9.13 -7.69
C ASN A 70 -12.00 7.93 -6.89
N TRP A 71 -11.13 7.18 -6.19
CA TRP A 71 -11.57 6.05 -5.38
C TRP A 71 -12.32 6.53 -4.14
N THR A 72 -13.42 5.85 -3.88
CA THR A 72 -14.20 5.92 -2.65
C THR A 72 -13.81 4.79 -1.71
N ASP A 73 -14.33 4.81 -0.48
CA ASP A 73 -14.15 3.70 0.46
C ASP A 73 -14.65 2.36 -0.11
N GLU A 74 -15.68 2.38 -0.96
CA GLU A 74 -16.19 1.16 -1.63
C GLU A 74 -15.17 0.59 -2.64
N ASP A 75 -14.45 1.45 -3.36
CA ASP A 75 -13.43 1.03 -4.32
C ASP A 75 -12.23 0.36 -3.61
N TRP A 76 -11.91 0.81 -2.40
CA TRP A 76 -10.89 0.15 -1.57
C TRP A 76 -11.30 -1.26 -1.12
N GLN A 77 -12.60 -1.55 -1.05
CA GLN A 77 -13.15 -2.85 -0.63
C GLN A 77 -13.47 -3.79 -1.79
N ASP A 78 -13.83 -3.27 -2.96
CA ASP A 78 -14.21 -4.08 -4.13
C ASP A 78 -13.77 -3.48 -5.48
N ASN A 79 -12.63 -3.95 -5.99
CA ASN A 79 -12.04 -3.43 -7.22
C ASN A 79 -11.50 -4.53 -8.15
N ASP A 80 -11.09 -4.11 -9.35
CA ASP A 80 -10.57 -5.01 -10.38
C ASP A 80 -9.21 -5.62 -10.04
N TYR A 81 -8.43 -5.03 -9.12
CA TYR A 81 -7.20 -5.65 -8.64
C TYR A 81 -7.51 -6.94 -7.90
N PHE A 82 -8.48 -6.93 -6.98
CA PHE A 82 -8.88 -8.14 -6.23
C PHE A 82 -9.46 -9.22 -7.14
N ARG A 83 -10.30 -8.84 -8.12
CA ARG A 83 -10.80 -9.76 -9.17
C ARG A 83 -9.65 -10.37 -9.98
N THR A 84 -8.62 -9.57 -10.25
CA THR A 84 -7.41 -10.01 -10.97
C THR A 84 -6.59 -10.99 -10.13
N LEU A 85 -6.48 -10.76 -8.82
CA LEU A 85 -5.84 -11.69 -7.89
C LEU A 85 -6.56 -13.04 -7.83
N ARG A 86 -7.89 -13.05 -7.67
CA ARG A 86 -8.68 -14.29 -7.68
C ARG A 86 -8.48 -15.09 -8.98
N LYS A 87 -8.55 -14.41 -10.13
CA LYS A 87 -8.30 -15.02 -11.45
C LYS A 87 -6.89 -15.61 -11.57
N TYR A 88 -5.89 -14.94 -11.00
CA TYR A 88 -4.51 -15.43 -10.98
C TYR A 88 -4.40 -16.73 -10.17
N VAL A 89 -4.97 -16.77 -8.96
CA VAL A 89 -4.98 -17.98 -8.13
C VAL A 89 -5.69 -19.13 -8.86
N ASP A 90 -6.83 -18.86 -9.49
CA ASP A 90 -7.56 -19.87 -10.26
C ASP A 90 -6.76 -20.39 -11.46
N ALA A 91 -6.08 -19.49 -12.19
CA ALA A 91 -5.21 -19.87 -13.29
C ALA A 91 -4.03 -20.73 -12.82
N TYR A 92 -3.47 -20.44 -11.64
CA TYR A 92 -2.42 -21.26 -11.02
C TYR A 92 -2.93 -22.65 -10.67
N LEU A 93 -4.08 -22.75 -9.99
CA LEU A 93 -4.70 -24.02 -9.62
C LEU A 93 -5.08 -24.88 -10.83
N GLN A 94 -5.40 -24.24 -11.96
CA GLN A 94 -5.69 -24.90 -13.24
C GLN A 94 -4.41 -25.27 -14.03
N GLY A 95 -3.23 -24.94 -13.52
CA GLY A 95 -1.95 -25.19 -14.19
C GLY A 95 -1.69 -24.31 -15.42
N LYS A 96 -2.47 -23.23 -15.61
CA LYS A 96 -2.31 -22.29 -16.74
C LYS A 96 -1.12 -21.36 -16.55
N ILE A 97 -0.75 -21.10 -15.29
CA ILE A 97 0.43 -20.32 -14.93
C ILE A 97 1.28 -21.09 -13.91
N LYS A 98 2.56 -20.75 -13.84
CA LYS A 98 3.50 -21.33 -12.88
C LYS A 98 3.95 -20.26 -11.90
N ASN A 99 3.93 -20.60 -10.62
CA ASN A 99 4.55 -19.83 -9.55
C ASN A 99 5.13 -20.84 -8.55
N LYS A 100 6.46 -20.83 -8.39
CA LYS A 100 7.16 -21.80 -7.54
C LYS A 100 6.92 -21.54 -6.06
N ASP A 101 6.73 -20.28 -5.68
CA ASP A 101 6.52 -19.84 -4.30
C ASP A 101 5.19 -20.36 -3.73
N LEU A 102 4.28 -20.79 -4.60
CA LEU A 102 2.95 -21.31 -4.24
C LEU A 102 2.86 -22.83 -4.15
N THR A 103 3.93 -23.55 -4.52
CA THR A 103 3.90 -25.01 -4.67
C THR A 103 3.46 -25.72 -3.39
N SER A 104 3.93 -25.26 -2.23
CA SER A 104 3.60 -25.85 -0.93
C SER A 104 2.19 -25.51 -0.44
N TYR A 105 1.48 -24.58 -1.10
CA TYR A 105 0.22 -24.01 -0.63
C TYR A 105 -0.99 -24.37 -1.51
N GLN A 106 -0.84 -25.29 -2.48
CA GLN A 106 -1.89 -25.63 -3.44
C GLN A 106 -3.23 -26.06 -2.82
N SER A 107 -3.21 -26.74 -1.66
CA SER A 107 -4.44 -27.10 -0.94
C SER A 107 -5.15 -25.85 -0.40
N ILE A 108 -4.40 -24.96 0.24
CA ILE A 108 -4.88 -23.73 0.88
C ILE A 108 -5.45 -22.76 -0.16
N LEU A 109 -4.79 -22.61 -1.31
CA LEU A 109 -5.18 -21.67 -2.37
C LEU A 109 -6.55 -21.95 -3.00
N LYS A 110 -7.11 -23.16 -2.80
CA LYS A 110 -8.47 -23.52 -3.22
C LYS A 110 -9.55 -22.87 -2.36
N SER A 111 -9.19 -22.46 -1.15
CA SER A 111 -10.09 -21.75 -0.26
C SER A 111 -10.44 -20.36 -0.80
N LYS A 112 -11.54 -19.82 -0.29
CA LYS A 112 -11.77 -18.37 -0.34
C LYS A 112 -10.74 -17.64 0.51
N PHE A 113 -10.49 -16.38 0.18
CA PHE A 113 -9.63 -15.51 0.97
C PHE A 113 -10.31 -14.17 1.32
N VAL A 114 -9.77 -13.50 2.33
CA VAL A 114 -10.08 -12.11 2.67
C VAL A 114 -8.90 -11.21 2.33
N ILE A 115 -9.19 -9.92 2.09
CA ILE A 115 -8.17 -8.88 2.05
C ILE A 115 -7.83 -8.51 3.50
N TYR A 116 -6.57 -8.68 3.88
CA TYR A 116 -6.06 -8.35 5.22
C TYR A 116 -5.49 -6.95 5.29
N ASN A 117 -4.78 -6.55 4.23
CA ASN A 117 -4.25 -5.21 4.06
C ASN A 117 -4.25 -4.85 2.57
N VAL A 118 -4.42 -3.58 2.27
CA VAL A 118 -4.31 -3.03 0.91
C VAL A 118 -3.73 -1.63 0.95
N GLU A 119 -2.76 -1.37 0.09
CA GLU A 119 -2.15 -0.05 -0.05
C GLU A 119 -1.67 0.20 -1.49
N PRO A 120 -1.58 1.48 -1.94
CA PRO A 120 -0.84 1.82 -3.14
C PRO A 120 0.59 1.30 -3.06
N PHE A 121 1.07 0.69 -4.16
CA PHE A 121 2.44 0.21 -4.21
C PHE A 121 3.35 1.17 -4.96
N ILE A 122 4.58 1.35 -4.47
CA ILE A 122 5.59 2.23 -5.09
C ILE A 122 5.91 1.82 -6.54
N ALA A 123 5.85 0.52 -6.84
CA ALA A 123 6.06 0.02 -8.20
C ALA A 123 4.80 0.11 -9.09
N GLY A 124 3.74 0.79 -8.62
CA GLY A 124 2.48 0.99 -9.31
C GLY A 124 1.44 -0.10 -9.02
N GLY A 125 0.17 0.32 -8.96
CA GLY A 125 -0.96 -0.53 -8.60
C GLY A 125 -1.08 -0.73 -7.10
N LEU A 126 -1.52 -1.91 -6.67
CA LEU A 126 -1.74 -2.24 -5.25
C LEU A 126 -0.77 -3.31 -4.74
N PHE A 127 -0.38 -3.15 -3.47
CA PHE A 127 0.18 -4.19 -2.65
C PHE A 127 -0.94 -4.70 -1.73
N VAL A 128 -1.18 -6.01 -1.74
CA VAL A 128 -2.33 -6.62 -1.09
C VAL A 128 -1.87 -7.81 -0.27
N SER A 129 -2.18 -7.82 1.01
CA SER A 129 -2.01 -9.01 1.86
C SER A 129 -3.36 -9.73 1.98
N VAL A 130 -3.36 -11.06 1.84
CA VAL A 130 -4.58 -11.88 1.92
C VAL A 130 -4.41 -13.07 2.88
N LEU A 131 -5.51 -13.48 3.50
CA LEU A 131 -5.58 -14.68 4.35
C LEU A 131 -6.58 -15.67 3.75
N PHE A 132 -6.15 -16.91 3.53
CA PHE A 132 -7.04 -17.98 3.05
C PHE A 132 -7.76 -18.63 4.23
N LEU A 133 -9.06 -18.86 4.12
CA LEU A 133 -9.86 -19.37 5.26
C LEU A 133 -9.45 -20.76 5.76
N ASP A 134 -8.80 -21.57 4.93
CA ASP A 134 -8.34 -22.90 5.35
C ASP A 134 -6.96 -22.88 6.03
N ASP A 135 -6.22 -21.77 5.94
CA ASP A 135 -5.02 -21.49 6.74
C ASP A 135 -4.90 -19.97 6.97
N PRO A 136 -5.74 -19.40 7.85
CA PRO A 136 -5.83 -17.96 8.02
C PRO A 136 -4.60 -17.35 8.71
N ASN A 137 -3.75 -18.17 9.33
CA ASN A 137 -2.54 -17.73 10.02
C ASN A 137 -1.39 -17.37 9.05
N THR A 138 -1.41 -17.91 7.83
CA THR A 138 -0.43 -17.62 6.78
C THR A 138 -0.85 -16.38 6.00
N ILE A 139 0.03 -15.35 5.99
CA ILE A 139 -0.16 -14.13 5.21
C ILE A 139 0.40 -14.36 3.80
N PHE A 140 -0.38 -14.02 2.77
CA PHE A 140 0.10 -14.01 1.39
C PHE A 140 0.13 -12.59 0.84
N ASP A 141 1.29 -12.18 0.33
CA ASP A 141 1.48 -10.85 -0.26
C ASP A 141 1.42 -10.92 -1.79
N ALA A 142 0.60 -10.05 -2.36
CA ALA A 142 0.41 -9.87 -3.77
C ALA A 142 0.81 -8.47 -4.21
N TRP A 143 1.59 -8.38 -5.30
CA TRP A 143 1.73 -7.14 -6.05
C TRP A 143 0.87 -7.23 -7.31
N ILE A 144 -0.08 -6.30 -7.44
CA ILE A 144 -1.01 -6.22 -8.56
C ILE A 144 -0.80 -4.89 -9.26
N TYR A 145 -0.12 -4.93 -10.39
CA TYR A 145 0.18 -3.76 -11.20
C TYR A 145 -1.02 -3.38 -12.09
N SER A 146 -1.16 -2.08 -12.40
CA SER A 146 -2.09 -1.58 -13.40
C SER A 146 -1.41 -0.70 -14.43
N ASP A 147 -1.69 -1.01 -15.71
CA ASP A 147 -1.23 -0.23 -16.85
C ASP A 147 -2.14 1.01 -17.00
N VAL A 148 -1.54 2.20 -17.04
CA VAL A 148 -2.27 3.47 -17.18
C VAL A 148 -1.96 4.06 -18.55
N ASN A 149 -3.01 4.43 -19.28
CA ASN A 149 -2.88 5.25 -20.48
C ASN A 149 -3.01 6.72 -20.09
N GLU A 150 -1.90 7.44 -20.07
CA GLU A 150 -1.81 8.85 -19.63
C GLU A 150 -2.64 9.78 -20.52
N THR A 151 -2.71 9.52 -21.83
CA THR A 151 -3.49 10.34 -22.78
C THR A 151 -4.99 10.26 -22.52
N THR A 152 -5.50 9.04 -22.28
CA THR A 152 -6.94 8.80 -22.06
C THR A 152 -7.34 8.84 -20.59
N ARG A 153 -6.34 8.90 -19.69
CA ARG A 153 -6.48 8.89 -18.23
C ARG A 153 -7.29 7.70 -17.72
N LYS A 154 -6.95 6.51 -18.22
CA LYS A 154 -7.65 5.25 -17.86
C LYS A 154 -6.67 4.14 -17.60
N ILE A 155 -7.04 3.27 -16.65
CA ILE A 155 -6.41 1.96 -16.51
C ILE A 155 -6.83 1.10 -17.69
N THR A 156 -5.87 0.48 -18.36
CA THR A 156 -6.10 -0.38 -19.54
C THR A 156 -5.98 -1.85 -19.22
N ASN A 157 -5.28 -2.22 -18.14
CA ASN A 157 -5.02 -3.61 -17.78
C ASN A 157 -4.56 -3.74 -16.32
N TYR A 158 -4.76 -4.93 -15.75
CA TYR A 158 -4.34 -5.33 -14.40
C TYR A 158 -3.54 -6.62 -14.47
N GLN A 159 -2.45 -6.73 -13.71
CA GLN A 159 -1.56 -7.88 -13.74
C GLN A 159 -1.01 -8.19 -12.35
N VAL A 160 -1.20 -9.42 -11.87
CA VAL A 160 -0.46 -9.91 -10.70
C VAL A 160 0.99 -10.15 -11.11
N LYS A 161 1.91 -9.39 -10.50
CA LYS A 161 3.36 -9.50 -10.72
C LYS A 161 4.02 -10.46 -9.76
N GLY A 162 3.41 -10.69 -8.59
CA GLY A 162 3.87 -11.67 -7.63
C GLY A 162 2.75 -12.02 -6.65
N LEU A 163 2.79 -13.26 -6.17
CA LEU A 163 2.02 -13.76 -5.03
C LEU A 163 2.90 -14.77 -4.29
N LYS A 164 3.14 -14.55 -3.00
CA LYS A 164 3.94 -15.46 -2.16
C LYS A 164 3.47 -15.43 -0.72
N ALA A 165 3.70 -16.52 0.01
CA ALA A 165 3.54 -16.52 1.46
C ALA A 165 4.65 -15.68 2.11
N ARG A 166 4.30 -14.96 3.19
CA ARG A 166 5.24 -14.31 4.08
C ARG A 166 5.80 -15.38 5.04
N GLU A 167 7.12 -15.36 5.26
CA GLU A 167 7.81 -16.42 6.02
C GLU A 167 8.04 -16.04 7.49
N ASP A 168 8.11 -14.74 7.78
CA ASP A 168 8.57 -14.16 9.04
C ASP A 168 7.45 -13.61 9.91
N GLU A 169 6.21 -13.60 9.42
CA GLU A 169 5.06 -13.04 10.11
C GLU A 169 3.80 -13.86 9.87
N HIS A 170 2.96 -13.90 10.89
CA HIS A 170 1.68 -14.59 10.91
C HIS A 170 0.58 -13.62 11.33
N SER A 171 -0.64 -13.87 10.86
CA SER A 171 -1.78 -12.99 11.18
C SER A 171 -2.31 -13.18 12.61
N GLU A 172 -2.05 -14.36 13.20
CA GLU A 172 -2.66 -14.83 14.45
C GLU A 172 -4.20 -14.96 14.39
N MET A 173 -4.79 -14.85 13.19
CA MET A 173 -6.23 -14.89 12.97
C MET A 173 -6.71 -16.33 12.82
N THR A 174 -7.88 -16.60 13.40
CA THR A 174 -8.66 -17.83 13.15
C THR A 174 -9.73 -17.63 12.10
N LYS A 175 -10.25 -18.73 11.56
CA LYS A 175 -11.35 -18.70 10.59
C LYS A 175 -12.61 -18.11 11.23
N GLU A 176 -12.88 -18.47 12.48
CA GLU A 176 -14.05 -18.02 13.24
C GLU A 176 -14.02 -16.51 13.46
N GLU A 177 -12.86 -15.94 13.78
CA GLU A 177 -12.67 -14.48 13.93
C GLU A 177 -12.90 -13.75 12.61
N ILE A 178 -12.32 -14.24 11.51
CA ILE A 178 -12.54 -13.66 10.18
C ILE A 178 -14.04 -13.67 9.84
N MET A 179 -14.72 -14.80 10.07
CA MET A 179 -16.16 -14.89 9.79
C MET A 179 -17.01 -13.98 10.69
N ALA A 180 -16.60 -13.77 11.95
CA ALA A 180 -17.25 -12.81 12.84
C ALA A 180 -17.09 -11.37 12.35
N ILE A 181 -15.88 -10.99 11.91
CA ILE A 181 -15.61 -9.66 11.35
C ILE A 181 -16.45 -9.42 10.09
N ILE A 182 -16.50 -10.36 9.14
CA ILE A 182 -17.32 -10.21 7.92
C ILE A 182 -18.81 -10.08 8.25
N LYS A 183 -19.27 -10.75 9.30
CA LYS A 183 -20.67 -10.64 9.74
C LYS A 183 -20.98 -9.25 10.30
N GLU A 184 -20.03 -8.64 11.00
CA GLU A 184 -20.14 -7.27 11.54
C GLU A 184 -19.93 -6.21 10.45
N HIS A 185 -19.03 -6.49 9.51
CA HIS A 185 -18.57 -5.62 8.42
C HIS A 185 -18.76 -6.31 7.05
N PRO A 186 -20.01 -6.36 6.52
CA PRO A 186 -20.34 -7.09 5.30
C PRO A 186 -19.70 -6.50 4.03
N GLU A 187 -19.15 -5.28 4.10
CA GLU A 187 -18.30 -4.69 3.07
C GLU A 187 -17.01 -5.50 2.82
N ASN A 188 -16.52 -6.23 3.83
CA ASN A 188 -15.38 -7.14 3.70
C ASN A 188 -15.81 -8.43 3.00
N LYS A 189 -15.38 -8.60 1.74
CA LYS A 189 -15.81 -9.71 0.90
C LYS A 189 -14.90 -10.94 1.03
N LEU A 190 -15.52 -12.10 0.83
CA LEU A 190 -14.82 -13.35 0.55
C LEU A 190 -14.61 -13.51 -0.95
N TRP A 191 -13.35 -13.69 -1.34
CA TRP A 191 -12.89 -13.83 -2.72
C TRP A 191 -12.63 -15.28 -3.12
#